data_AF-A0A182K9N1-F1
#
_entry.id   AF-A0A182K9N1-F1
#
_cell.length_a   1.000
_cell.length_b   1.000
_cell.length_c   1.000
_cell.angle_alpha   90.00
_cell.angle_beta   90.00
_cell.angle_gamma   90.00
#
_symmetry.space_group_name_H-M   'P 1'
#
loop_
_entity.id
_entity.type
_entity.pdbx_description
1 polymer ?
#
loop_
_entity_poly.entity_id
_entity_poly.type
_entity_poly.pdbx_seq_one_letter_code
_entity_poly.pdbx_strand_id
1 'polypeptide(L)'
;MSVCEKFLNQNVSLAQLDEKFIYYTQIVNELERHKPFHDIKSIRVNLKPLIRGIVDHAVEWRNTLGNILAERTRQQMIELHEHMVSLRNDLDKNVKELSHFKTVMQTIQTIQSTTLTVELKIHEIQEIYNILEEHRIKFPLGDMIMAYHLEKRWKKIYHSALLRSGKLQPTKAKFAEITQKEIQTFNDEVNQLAKFITKFRTEGPGTVGLDLDRGVELMDSYGKEIDLMDRQRIELENAEKLFDIPLTDYSDFLQCQHEYEEIQVVYKLYVQQKVAREKWSHTLWANLNPQALLEGIDSFMKEFRMLPKTIRQAPVGQALDTKMKQFKSSIPLMLSLKDEALRERHWMKLMEKTGSHFDMSPDRFTLENMFAMELHKYQDIAEEIINNAIKELAIERSVQEIAHIWQRMCFNMMRYEKGGRMRGYSCLNT
;
A
#
# COMPACT_ATOMS: atom_id res chain seq x y z
N MET A 1 18.20 -10.35 26.47
CA MET A 1 19.43 -9.58 26.23
C MET A 1 20.18 -9.36 27.53
N SER A 2 21.36 -9.95 27.65
CA SER A 2 22.32 -9.69 28.74
C SER A 2 22.71 -8.20 28.77
N VAL A 3 23.14 -7.68 29.91
CA VAL A 3 23.62 -6.29 30.06
C VAL A 3 24.77 -6.00 29.08
N CYS A 4 25.64 -6.99 28.84
CA CYS A 4 26.73 -6.90 27.87
C CYS A 4 26.21 -6.78 26.42
N GLU A 5 25.13 -7.49 26.07
CA GLU A 5 24.53 -7.42 24.72
C GLU A 5 23.84 -6.06 24.49
N LYS A 6 23.17 -5.51 25.52
CA LYS A 6 22.58 -4.17 25.45
C LYS A 6 23.64 -3.08 25.26
N PHE A 7 24.78 -3.22 25.92
CA PHE A 7 25.91 -2.31 25.77
C PHE A 7 26.50 -2.37 24.36
N LEU A 8 26.77 -3.56 23.83
CA LEU A 8 27.32 -3.72 22.47
C LEU A 8 26.35 -3.26 21.36
N ASN A 9 25.04 -3.25 21.62
CA ASN A 9 24.03 -2.76 20.67
C ASN A 9 23.91 -1.23 20.62
N GLN A 10 24.61 -0.48 21.48
CA GLN A 10 24.61 0.99 21.48
C GLN A 10 25.64 1.63 20.53
N ASN A 11 26.19 0.86 19.57
CA ASN A 11 27.26 1.31 18.65
C ASN A 11 28.44 1.95 19.41
N VAL A 12 28.90 1.24 20.44
CA VAL A 12 30.03 1.64 21.28
C VAL A 12 31.32 1.62 20.45
N SER A 13 32.13 2.68 20.56
CA SER A 13 33.40 2.77 19.83
C SER A 13 34.44 1.79 20.39
N LEU A 14 35.45 1.43 19.58
CA LEU A 14 36.56 0.59 20.03
C LEU A 14 37.25 1.16 21.29
N ALA A 15 37.43 2.48 21.36
CA ALA A 15 38.00 3.16 22.52
C ALA A 15 37.14 2.98 23.79
N GLN A 16 35.82 3.06 23.67
CA GLN A 16 34.91 2.87 24.80
C GLN A 16 34.85 1.41 25.27
N LEU A 17 35.08 0.45 24.35
CA LEU A 17 35.22 -0.96 24.70
C LEU A 17 36.53 -1.21 25.46
N ASP A 18 37.63 -0.64 24.96
CA ASP A 18 38.94 -0.71 25.58
C ASP A 18 38.93 -0.08 26.99
N GLU A 19 38.33 1.10 27.16
CA GLU A 19 38.13 1.74 28.47
C GLU A 19 37.42 0.82 29.49
N LYS A 20 36.44 0.01 29.04
CA LYS A 20 35.76 -0.95 29.91
C LYS A 20 36.65 -2.13 30.27
N PHE A 21 37.44 -2.64 29.34
CA PHE A 21 38.39 -3.70 29.63
C PHE A 21 39.50 -3.21 30.57
N ILE A 22 40.00 -2.00 30.39
CA ILE A 22 40.93 -1.31 31.30
C ILE A 22 40.30 -1.18 32.69
N TYR A 23 39.05 -0.70 32.79
CA TYR A 23 38.35 -0.55 34.07
C TYR A 23 38.26 -1.86 34.87
N TYR A 24 37.81 -2.96 34.25
CA TYR A 24 37.76 -4.26 34.93
C TYR A 24 39.16 -4.77 35.29
N THR A 25 40.16 -4.54 34.43
CA THR A 25 41.55 -4.92 34.68
C THR A 25 42.16 -4.12 35.85
N GLN A 26 41.84 -2.83 35.96
CA GLN A 26 42.25 -1.98 37.07
C GLN A 26 41.63 -2.42 38.40
N ILE A 27 40.32 -2.71 38.43
CA ILE A 27 39.64 -3.23 39.63
C ILE A 27 40.31 -4.51 40.13
N VAL A 28 40.60 -5.45 39.23
CA VAL A 28 41.28 -6.70 39.58
C VAL A 28 42.66 -6.40 40.17
N ASN A 29 43.46 -5.57 39.51
CA ASN A 29 44.81 -5.22 39.96
C ASN A 29 44.83 -4.47 41.31
N GLU A 30 43.88 -3.58 41.56
CA GLU A 30 43.77 -2.82 42.82
C GLU A 30 43.35 -3.72 43.99
N LEU A 31 42.35 -4.58 43.77
CA LEU A 31 41.81 -5.46 44.81
C LEU A 31 42.76 -6.61 45.16
N GLU A 32 43.52 -7.12 44.19
CA GLU A 32 44.59 -8.11 44.45
C GLU A 32 45.74 -7.52 45.29
N ARG A 33 45.99 -6.21 45.19
CA ARG A 33 46.98 -5.48 45.99
C ARG A 33 46.44 -5.04 47.36
N HIS A 34 45.14 -5.12 47.58
CA HIS A 34 44.51 -4.67 48.83
C HIS A 34 44.88 -5.59 50.01
N LYS A 35 45.00 -5.00 51.21
CA LYS A 35 45.27 -5.78 52.41
C LYS A 35 44.12 -6.76 52.68
N PRO A 36 44.40 -8.06 52.93
CA PRO A 36 43.36 -9.08 53.06
C PRO A 36 42.56 -9.02 54.38
N PHE A 37 43.01 -8.21 55.34
CA PHE A 37 42.42 -8.09 56.66
C PHE A 37 42.46 -6.64 57.13
N HIS A 38 41.46 -6.26 57.94
CA HIS A 38 41.46 -5.00 58.67
C HIS A 38 41.17 -5.25 60.15
N ASP A 39 42.04 -4.76 61.02
CA ASP A 39 41.88 -4.90 62.47
C ASP A 39 41.19 -3.66 63.03
N ILE A 40 40.07 -3.84 63.74
CA ILE A 40 39.31 -2.78 64.40
C ILE A 40 39.27 -3.11 65.90
N LYS A 41 40.13 -2.44 66.68
CA LYS A 41 40.35 -2.72 68.10
C LYS A 41 40.64 -4.22 68.33
N SER A 42 39.70 -4.95 68.92
CA SER A 42 39.83 -6.38 69.25
C SER A 42 39.19 -7.32 68.22
N ILE A 43 38.68 -6.80 67.09
CA ILE A 43 37.99 -7.58 66.05
C ILE A 43 38.79 -7.52 64.74
N ARG A 44 39.07 -8.68 64.12
CA ARG A 44 39.69 -8.79 62.79
C ARG A 44 38.63 -9.07 61.73
N VAL A 45 38.49 -8.15 60.78
CA VAL A 45 37.59 -8.31 59.63
C VAL A 45 38.36 -8.99 58.50
N ASN A 46 37.87 -10.14 58.05
CA ASN A 46 38.44 -10.89 56.92
C ASN A 46 37.82 -10.42 55.60
N LEU A 47 38.61 -9.71 54.79
CA LEU A 47 38.18 -9.20 53.49
C LEU A 47 38.48 -10.18 52.35
N LYS A 48 39.21 -11.28 52.59
CA LYS A 48 39.58 -12.24 51.54
C LYS A 48 38.38 -12.79 50.74
N PRO A 49 37.27 -13.24 51.37
CA PRO A 49 36.14 -13.76 50.62
C PRO A 49 35.46 -12.68 49.76
N LEU A 50 35.41 -11.44 50.25
CA LEU A 50 34.84 -10.30 49.53
C LEU A 50 35.72 -9.90 48.35
N ILE A 51 37.04 -9.73 48.58
CA ILE A 51 38.02 -9.41 47.53
C ILE A 51 37.97 -10.49 46.43
N ARG A 52 37.99 -11.78 46.82
CA ARG A 52 37.90 -12.89 45.87
C ARG A 52 36.59 -12.86 45.09
N GLY A 53 35.44 -12.64 45.74
CA GLY A 53 34.15 -12.55 45.06
C GLY A 53 34.08 -11.42 44.05
N ILE A 54 34.63 -10.24 44.37
CA ILE A 54 34.65 -9.09 43.45
C ILE A 54 35.61 -9.33 42.28
N VAL A 55 36.81 -9.89 42.54
CA VAL A 55 37.77 -10.22 41.49
C VAL A 55 37.22 -11.30 40.55
N ASP A 56 36.64 -12.36 41.09
CA ASP A 56 36.01 -13.44 40.30
C ASP A 56 34.91 -12.88 39.40
N HIS A 57 34.07 -11.97 39.94
CA HIS A 57 33.01 -11.32 39.15
C HIS A 57 33.57 -10.35 38.10
N ALA A 58 34.58 -9.54 38.43
CA ALA A 58 35.21 -8.63 37.47
C ALA A 58 35.85 -9.40 36.29
N VAL A 59 36.50 -10.54 36.58
CA VAL A 59 37.07 -11.44 35.57
C VAL A 59 35.96 -12.11 34.74
N GLU A 60 34.87 -12.55 35.36
CA GLU A 60 33.71 -13.14 34.68
C GLU A 60 33.08 -12.15 33.69
N TRP A 61 32.85 -10.89 34.11
CA TRP A 61 32.30 -9.85 33.24
C TRP A 61 33.24 -9.49 32.10
N ARG A 62 34.54 -9.36 32.38
CA ARG A 62 35.57 -9.13 31.36
C ARG A 62 35.57 -10.24 30.30
N ASN A 63 35.57 -11.50 30.74
CA ASN A 63 35.58 -12.65 29.84
C ASN A 63 34.26 -12.78 29.07
N THR A 64 33.12 -12.51 29.70
CA THR A 64 31.80 -12.57 29.05
C THR A 64 31.68 -11.49 27.96
N LEU A 65 32.07 -10.24 28.27
CA LEU A 65 32.09 -9.16 27.30
C LEU A 65 33.06 -9.46 26.14
N GLY A 66 34.25 -9.97 26.46
CA GLY A 66 35.25 -10.38 25.49
C GLY A 66 34.80 -11.50 24.56
N ASN A 67 34.12 -12.52 25.10
CA ASN A 67 33.60 -13.64 24.32
C ASN A 67 32.49 -13.20 23.37
N ILE A 68 31.57 -12.33 23.82
CA ILE A 68 30.49 -11.80 22.95
C ILE A 68 31.08 -10.92 21.84
N LEU A 69 32.09 -10.11 22.16
CA LEU A 69 32.81 -9.30 21.17
C LEU A 69 33.52 -10.20 20.15
N ALA A 70 34.25 -11.22 20.60
CA ALA A 70 34.95 -12.17 19.73
C ALA A 70 33.98 -12.90 18.79
N GLU A 71 32.81 -13.34 19.28
CA GLU A 71 31.80 -14.02 18.47
C GLU A 71 31.19 -13.07 17.42
N ARG A 72 30.88 -11.83 17.81
CA ARG A 72 30.37 -10.81 16.87
C ARG A 72 31.40 -10.49 15.78
N THR A 73 32.66 -10.31 16.15
CA THR A 73 33.76 -10.05 15.22
C THR A 73 33.99 -11.24 14.29
N ARG A 74 33.88 -12.47 14.81
CA ARG A 74 33.92 -13.70 14.00
C ARG A 74 32.80 -13.74 12.96
N GLN A 75 31.57 -13.42 13.35
CA GLN A 75 30.45 -13.35 12.41
C GLN A 75 30.68 -12.30 11.31
N GLN A 76 31.16 -11.10 11.68
CA GLN A 76 31.52 -10.05 10.71
C GLN A 76 32.62 -10.50 9.75
N MET A 77 33.63 -11.24 10.23
CA MET A 77 34.68 -11.80 9.38
C MET A 77 34.15 -12.84 8.40
N ILE A 78 33.22 -13.70 8.82
CA ILE A 78 32.59 -14.71 7.96
C ILE A 78 31.79 -14.03 6.86
N GLU A 79 30.93 -13.07 7.20
CA GLU A 79 30.14 -12.29 6.23
C GLU A 79 31.03 -11.56 5.23
N LEU A 80 32.10 -10.92 5.73
CA LEU A 80 33.06 -10.25 4.86
C LEU A 80 33.78 -11.25 3.95
N HIS A 81 34.14 -12.43 4.48
CA HIS A 81 34.76 -13.48 3.67
C HIS A 81 33.84 -14.00 2.57
N GLU A 82 32.57 -14.26 2.87
CA GLU A 82 31.56 -14.69 1.89
C GLU A 82 31.36 -13.64 0.81
N HIS A 83 31.28 -12.36 1.20
CA HIS A 83 31.20 -11.25 0.25
C HIS A 83 32.43 -11.20 -0.67
N MET A 84 33.65 -11.36 -0.12
CA MET A 84 34.88 -11.45 -0.91
C MET A 84 34.88 -12.63 -1.89
N VAL A 85 34.33 -13.79 -1.49
CA VAL A 85 34.20 -14.97 -2.37
C VAL A 85 33.22 -14.68 -3.50
N SER A 86 32.08 -14.05 -3.23
CA SER A 86 31.12 -13.63 -4.26
C SER A 86 31.76 -12.68 -5.26
N LEU A 87 32.41 -11.61 -4.77
CA LEU A 87 33.10 -10.64 -5.63
C LEU A 87 34.16 -11.30 -6.50
N ARG A 88 34.91 -12.27 -5.95
CA ARG A 88 35.90 -13.02 -6.72
C ARG A 88 35.25 -13.88 -7.80
N ASN A 89 34.18 -14.60 -7.48
CA ASN A 89 33.47 -15.43 -8.44
C ASN A 89 32.90 -14.58 -9.59
N ASP A 90 32.32 -13.43 -9.26
CA ASP A 90 31.80 -12.49 -10.27
C ASP A 90 32.90 -11.89 -11.12
N LEU A 91 34.05 -11.55 -10.52
CA LEU A 91 35.22 -11.06 -11.22
C LEU A 91 35.82 -12.10 -12.17
N ASP A 92 35.81 -13.38 -11.79
CA ASP A 92 36.41 -14.48 -12.58
C ASP A 92 35.48 -14.99 -13.71
N LYS A 93 34.22 -14.55 -13.78
CA LYS A 93 33.27 -14.93 -14.86
C LYS A 93 33.82 -14.63 -16.25
N ASN A 94 33.57 -15.53 -17.20
CA ASN A 94 34.03 -15.36 -18.58
C ASN A 94 33.19 -14.32 -19.33
N VAL A 95 33.87 -13.33 -19.90
CA VAL A 95 33.24 -12.23 -20.66
C VAL A 95 33.04 -12.69 -22.11
N LYS A 96 31.98 -13.46 -22.37
CA LYS A 96 31.55 -13.83 -23.73
C LYS A 96 30.32 -13.06 -24.20
N GLU A 97 29.45 -12.71 -23.25
CA GLU A 97 28.19 -12.00 -23.50
C GLU A 97 28.22 -10.63 -22.85
N LEU A 98 27.40 -9.71 -23.37
CA LEU A 98 27.27 -8.36 -22.81
C LEU A 98 26.81 -8.40 -21.35
N SER A 99 25.86 -9.28 -21.00
CA SER A 99 25.40 -9.52 -19.62
C SER A 99 26.57 -9.81 -18.66
N HIS A 100 27.42 -10.77 -19.03
CA HIS A 100 28.61 -11.13 -18.26
C HIS A 100 29.66 -10.01 -18.23
N PHE A 101 29.80 -9.23 -19.30
CA PHE A 101 30.63 -8.03 -19.31
C PHE A 101 30.12 -6.99 -18.31
N LYS A 102 28.81 -6.72 -18.29
CA LYS A 102 28.16 -5.79 -17.37
C LYS A 102 28.40 -6.19 -15.92
N THR A 103 28.15 -7.46 -15.56
CA THR A 103 28.39 -7.97 -14.21
C THR A 103 29.86 -7.78 -13.79
N VAL A 104 30.82 -8.20 -14.63
CA VAL A 104 32.25 -8.09 -14.30
C VAL A 104 32.68 -6.63 -14.12
N MET A 105 32.20 -5.72 -14.95
CA MET A 105 32.50 -4.28 -14.86
C MET A 105 31.88 -3.65 -13.60
N GLN A 106 30.64 -3.99 -13.26
CA GLN A 106 30.00 -3.57 -12.01
C GLN A 106 30.78 -4.07 -10.80
N THR A 107 31.19 -5.35 -10.78
CA THR A 107 32.01 -5.93 -9.71
C THR A 107 33.34 -5.19 -9.56
N ILE A 108 34.01 -4.84 -10.66
CA ILE A 108 35.25 -4.05 -10.64
C ILE A 108 34.99 -2.68 -10.01
N GLN A 109 33.93 -1.99 -10.41
CA GLN A 109 33.57 -0.67 -9.87
C GLN A 109 33.22 -0.75 -8.38
N THR A 110 32.44 -1.75 -7.96
CA THR A 110 32.12 -2.01 -6.56
C THR A 110 33.38 -2.25 -5.74
N ILE A 111 34.32 -3.07 -6.22
CA ILE A 111 35.61 -3.31 -5.53
C ILE A 111 36.38 -1.99 -5.39
N GLN A 112 36.45 -1.18 -6.45
CA GLN A 112 37.17 0.09 -6.42
C GLN A 112 36.54 1.13 -5.49
N SER A 113 35.21 1.26 -5.48
CA SER A 113 34.51 2.23 -4.63
C SER A 113 34.46 1.83 -3.16
N THR A 114 34.42 0.52 -2.86
CA THR A 114 34.29 0.00 -1.49
C THR A 114 35.62 -0.32 -0.81
N THR A 115 36.75 -0.24 -1.54
CA THR A 115 38.08 -0.60 -1.01
C THR A 115 38.43 0.10 0.30
N LEU A 116 38.26 1.42 0.38
CA LEU A 116 38.57 2.17 1.59
C LEU A 116 37.72 1.70 2.78
N THR A 117 36.42 1.51 2.56
CA THR A 117 35.49 1.05 3.60
C THR A 117 35.81 -0.36 4.08
N VAL A 118 36.19 -1.26 3.17
CA VAL A 118 36.54 -2.65 3.52
C VAL A 118 37.88 -2.72 4.25
N GLU A 119 38.89 -1.94 3.83
CA GLU A 119 40.18 -1.88 4.52
C GLU A 119 40.05 -1.36 5.94
N LEU A 120 39.24 -0.31 6.16
CA LEU A 120 38.92 0.20 7.50
C LEU A 120 38.29 -0.88 8.38
N LYS A 121 37.28 -1.60 7.86
CA LYS A 121 36.65 -2.70 8.60
C LYS A 121 37.62 -3.83 8.94
N ILE A 122 38.52 -4.19 8.03
CA ILE A 122 39.54 -5.22 8.29
C ILE A 122 40.48 -4.76 9.41
N HIS A 123 40.90 -3.50 9.40
CA HIS A 123 41.74 -2.94 10.47
C HIS A 123 41.01 -2.91 11.81
N GLU A 124 39.73 -2.51 11.85
CA GLU A 124 38.92 -2.56 13.07
C GLU A 124 38.85 -3.98 13.64
N ILE A 125 38.64 -4.99 12.79
CA ILE A 125 38.61 -6.41 13.18
C ILE A 125 39.96 -6.86 13.75
N GLN A 126 41.07 -6.49 13.10
CA GLN A 126 42.43 -6.81 13.58
C GLN A 126 42.67 -6.18 14.96
N GLU A 127 42.25 -4.92 15.15
CA GLU A 127 42.44 -4.20 16.40
C GLU A 127 41.61 -4.78 17.55
N ILE A 128 40.39 -5.27 17.26
CA ILE A 128 39.59 -6.00 18.27
C ILE A 128 40.35 -7.23 18.79
N TYR A 129 40.99 -8.02 17.92
CA TYR A 129 41.76 -9.19 18.37
C TYR A 129 43.02 -8.79 19.15
N ASN A 130 43.67 -7.67 18.80
CA ASN A 130 44.79 -7.14 19.58
C ASN A 130 44.36 -6.75 21.00
N ILE A 131 43.24 -6.03 21.15
CA ILE A 131 42.66 -5.65 22.45
C ILE A 131 42.31 -6.90 23.27
N LEU A 132 41.69 -7.90 22.65
CA LEU A 132 41.37 -9.17 23.33
C LEU A 132 42.63 -9.89 23.82
N GLU A 133 43.72 -9.87 23.04
CA GLU A 133 45.02 -10.45 23.41
C GLU A 133 45.67 -9.70 24.58
N GLU A 134 45.69 -8.35 24.51
CA GLU A 134 46.24 -7.48 25.55
C GLU A 134 45.57 -7.71 26.91
N HIS A 135 44.24 -7.84 26.91
CA HIS A 135 43.45 -8.11 28.13
C HIS A 135 43.41 -9.58 28.55
N ARG A 136 44.18 -10.46 27.89
CA ARG A 136 44.29 -11.90 28.19
C ARG A 136 42.95 -12.63 28.14
N ILE A 137 42.06 -12.20 27.26
CA ILE A 137 40.79 -12.87 27.00
C ILE A 137 41.08 -14.05 26.07
N LYS A 138 40.53 -15.23 26.36
CA LYS A 138 40.77 -16.42 25.56
C LYS A 138 39.90 -16.39 24.30
N PHE A 139 40.53 -16.52 23.13
CA PHE A 139 39.85 -16.68 21.85
C PHE A 139 40.61 -17.71 20.97
N PRO A 140 39.99 -18.25 19.91
CA PRO A 140 40.67 -19.15 18.98
C PRO A 140 41.75 -18.41 18.18
N LEU A 141 43.01 -18.85 18.24
CA LEU A 141 44.11 -18.26 17.45
C LEU A 141 43.86 -18.30 15.93
N GLY A 142 43.05 -19.25 15.47
CA GLY A 142 42.63 -19.34 14.07
C GLY A 142 41.83 -18.12 13.59
N ASP A 143 41.07 -17.49 14.49
CA ASP A 143 40.24 -16.33 14.15
C ASP A 143 41.11 -15.07 13.97
N MET A 144 42.12 -14.88 14.81
CA MET A 144 43.12 -13.82 14.65
C MET A 144 43.94 -14.00 13.36
N ILE A 145 44.37 -15.23 13.07
CA ILE A 145 45.07 -15.55 11.81
C ILE A 145 44.17 -15.23 10.61
N MET A 146 42.88 -15.58 10.67
CA MET A 146 41.91 -15.26 9.63
C MET A 146 41.77 -13.76 9.40
N ALA A 147 41.71 -12.94 10.46
CA ALA A 147 41.65 -11.48 10.37
C ALA A 147 42.81 -10.88 9.53
N TYR A 148 44.05 -11.32 9.77
CA TYR A 148 45.21 -10.89 8.98
C TYR A 148 45.22 -11.46 7.56
N HIS A 149 44.64 -12.65 7.35
CA HIS A 149 44.49 -13.20 6.00
C HIS A 149 43.43 -12.48 5.17
N LEU A 150 42.39 -11.89 5.77
CA LEU A 150 41.38 -11.10 5.07
C LEU A 150 42.01 -9.92 4.33
N GLU A 151 42.96 -9.22 4.95
CA GLU A 151 43.69 -8.12 4.31
C GLU A 151 44.44 -8.59 3.05
N LYS A 152 45.17 -9.70 3.16
CA LYS A 152 45.90 -10.30 2.02
C LYS A 152 44.93 -10.73 0.89
N ARG A 153 43.79 -11.32 1.26
CA ARG A 153 42.75 -11.75 0.31
C ARG A 153 42.11 -10.55 -0.39
N TRP A 154 41.78 -9.49 0.34
CA TRP A 154 41.22 -8.26 -0.21
C TRP A 154 42.19 -7.61 -1.20
N LYS A 155 43.46 -7.42 -0.80
CA LYS A 155 44.49 -6.88 -1.68
C LYS A 155 44.60 -7.70 -2.96
N LYS A 156 44.57 -9.03 -2.88
CA LYS A 156 44.61 -9.90 -4.08
C LYS A 156 43.40 -9.68 -5.00
N ILE A 157 42.20 -9.56 -4.44
CA ILE A 157 40.97 -9.28 -5.20
C ILE A 157 41.05 -7.90 -5.87
N TYR A 158 41.48 -6.88 -5.13
CA TYR A 158 41.65 -5.52 -5.65
C TYR A 158 42.65 -5.45 -6.81
N HIS A 159 43.83 -6.06 -6.66
CA HIS A 159 44.83 -6.11 -7.74
C HIS A 159 44.30 -6.89 -8.95
N SER A 160 43.57 -7.99 -8.71
CA SER A 160 42.95 -8.76 -9.80
C SER A 160 41.89 -7.93 -10.53
N ALA A 161 41.10 -7.12 -9.80
CA ALA A 161 40.12 -6.22 -10.38
C ALA A 161 40.77 -5.11 -11.20
N LEU A 162 41.88 -4.53 -10.73
CA LEU A 162 42.63 -3.51 -11.46
C LEU A 162 43.26 -4.08 -12.74
N LEU A 163 43.89 -5.26 -12.66
CA LEU A 163 44.47 -5.94 -13.81
C LEU A 163 43.39 -6.28 -14.84
N ARG A 164 42.24 -6.78 -14.38
CA ARG A 164 41.12 -7.14 -15.23
C ARG A 164 40.47 -5.91 -15.86
N SER A 165 40.35 -4.81 -15.11
CA SER A 165 39.91 -3.51 -15.62
C SER A 165 40.81 -3.05 -16.78
N GLY A 166 42.13 -3.09 -16.59
CA GLY A 166 43.10 -2.74 -17.65
C GLY A 166 42.98 -3.64 -18.89
N LYS A 167 42.81 -4.96 -18.71
CA LYS A 167 42.62 -5.91 -19.83
C LYS A 167 41.28 -5.71 -20.55
N LEU A 168 40.26 -5.25 -19.85
CA LEU A 168 38.93 -5.01 -20.40
C LEU A 168 38.79 -3.62 -21.02
N GLN A 169 39.76 -2.71 -20.91
CA GLN A 169 39.72 -1.38 -21.55
C GLN A 169 39.50 -1.42 -23.08
N PRO A 170 40.22 -2.24 -23.87
CA PRO A 170 40.01 -2.32 -25.32
C PRO A 170 38.64 -2.93 -25.66
N THR A 171 38.18 -3.85 -24.83
CA THR A 171 36.85 -4.46 -24.91
C THR A 171 35.76 -3.45 -24.54
N LYS A 172 36.01 -2.56 -23.56
CA LYS A 172 35.16 -1.42 -23.20
C LYS A 172 35.01 -0.47 -24.40
N ALA A 173 36.06 -0.22 -25.16
CA ALA A 173 35.99 0.62 -26.37
C ALA A 173 35.15 -0.02 -27.50
N LYS A 174 35.33 -1.33 -27.77
CA LYS A 174 34.48 -2.05 -28.73
C LYS A 174 33.03 -2.17 -28.28
N PHE A 175 32.81 -2.41 -26.99
CA PHE A 175 31.46 -2.38 -26.44
C PHE A 175 30.90 -0.98 -26.42
N ALA A 176 31.69 0.09 -26.28
CA ALA A 176 31.21 1.47 -26.36
C ALA A 176 30.65 1.81 -27.75
N GLU A 177 31.16 1.21 -28.83
CA GLU A 177 30.58 1.33 -30.18
C GLU A 177 29.24 0.59 -30.29
N ILE A 178 29.11 -0.59 -29.66
CA ILE A 178 27.83 -1.28 -29.49
C ILE A 178 26.89 -0.43 -28.61
N THR A 179 27.42 0.18 -27.54
CA THR A 179 26.73 1.10 -26.66
C THR A 179 26.26 2.33 -27.43
N GLN A 180 26.93 2.78 -28.50
CA GLN A 180 26.42 3.88 -29.32
C GLN A 180 25.17 3.51 -30.11
N LYS A 181 25.06 2.25 -30.55
CA LYS A 181 23.79 1.70 -31.06
C LYS A 181 22.76 1.55 -29.94
N GLU A 182 23.16 1.08 -28.76
CA GLU A 182 22.28 1.04 -27.59
C GLU A 182 21.84 2.45 -27.17
N ILE A 183 22.66 3.49 -27.34
CA ILE A 183 22.34 4.91 -27.09
C ILE A 183 21.33 5.40 -28.13
N GLN A 184 21.38 4.94 -29.37
CA GLN A 184 20.35 5.23 -30.36
C GLN A 184 19.03 4.55 -30.00
N THR A 185 19.07 3.24 -29.68
CA THR A 185 17.91 2.50 -29.17
C THR A 185 17.37 3.14 -27.89
N PHE A 186 18.23 3.62 -27.02
CA PHE A 186 17.91 4.34 -25.80
C PHE A 186 17.19 5.66 -26.09
N ASN A 187 17.72 6.47 -27.02
CA ASN A 187 17.03 7.69 -27.44
C ASN A 187 15.67 7.38 -28.06
N ASP A 188 15.55 6.27 -28.82
CA ASP A 188 14.27 5.82 -29.35
C ASP A 188 13.31 5.37 -28.23
N GLU A 189 13.80 4.70 -27.19
CA GLU A 189 13.05 4.29 -26.00
C GLU A 189 12.62 5.49 -25.15
N VAL A 190 13.49 6.48 -24.94
CA VAL A 190 13.13 7.76 -24.27
C VAL A 190 12.08 8.50 -25.09
N ASN A 191 12.20 8.51 -26.42
CA ASN A 191 11.16 9.06 -27.29
C ASN A 191 9.85 8.25 -27.21
N GLN A 192 9.91 6.94 -27.05
CA GLN A 192 8.73 6.11 -26.78
C GLN A 192 8.10 6.45 -25.44
N LEU A 193 8.91 6.66 -24.40
CA LEU A 193 8.47 7.06 -23.07
C LEU A 193 7.74 8.40 -23.11
N ALA A 194 8.30 9.39 -23.80
CA ALA A 194 7.67 10.69 -24.00
C ALA A 194 6.33 10.58 -24.76
N LYS A 195 6.27 9.73 -25.79
CA LYS A 195 5.02 9.43 -26.51
C LYS A 195 4.01 8.74 -25.60
N PHE A 196 4.45 7.78 -24.78
CA PHE A 196 3.61 7.09 -23.82
C PHE A 196 3.03 8.05 -22.78
N ILE A 197 3.84 8.94 -22.19
CA ILE A 197 3.39 9.95 -21.23
C ILE A 197 2.35 10.86 -21.87
N THR A 198 2.58 11.29 -23.12
CA THR A 198 1.63 12.10 -23.87
C THR A 198 0.31 11.35 -24.06
N LYS A 199 0.38 10.09 -24.52
CA LYS A 199 -0.78 9.22 -24.71
C LYS A 199 -1.53 8.94 -23.41
N PHE A 200 -0.83 8.71 -22.30
CA PHE A 200 -1.42 8.52 -20.98
C PHE A 200 -2.21 9.76 -20.53
N ARG A 201 -1.66 10.96 -20.77
CA ARG A 201 -2.34 12.21 -20.40
C ARG A 201 -3.51 12.56 -21.32
N THR A 202 -3.54 12.09 -22.57
CA THR A 202 -4.63 12.37 -23.52
C THR A 202 -5.70 11.28 -23.57
N GLU A 203 -5.30 10.03 -23.54
CA GLU A 203 -6.13 8.83 -23.77
C GLU A 203 -6.08 7.83 -22.62
N GLY A 204 -5.42 8.18 -21.51
CA GLY A 204 -5.29 7.29 -20.37
C GLY A 204 -6.56 7.19 -19.52
N PRO A 205 -6.50 6.40 -18.44
CA PRO A 205 -7.62 6.19 -17.52
C PRO A 205 -8.13 7.49 -16.88
N GLY A 206 -7.31 8.55 -16.88
CA GLY A 206 -7.65 9.89 -16.39
C GLY A 206 -8.66 10.67 -17.23
N THR A 207 -8.86 10.32 -18.51
CA THR A 207 -9.56 11.17 -19.49
C THR A 207 -10.91 10.63 -19.97
N VAL A 208 -11.39 9.53 -19.39
CA VAL A 208 -12.66 8.87 -19.78
C VAL A 208 -13.95 9.63 -19.38
N GLY A 209 -13.82 10.76 -18.69
CA GLY A 209 -14.97 11.55 -18.24
C GLY A 209 -15.87 10.76 -17.28
N LEU A 210 -17.17 10.65 -17.61
CA LEU A 210 -18.15 9.92 -16.79
C LEU A 210 -18.15 8.39 -17.04
N ASP A 211 -17.45 7.91 -18.07
CA ASP A 211 -17.37 6.48 -18.39
C ASP A 211 -16.27 5.79 -17.59
N LEU A 212 -16.50 5.69 -16.28
CA LEU A 212 -15.56 5.07 -15.34
C LEU A 212 -15.36 3.57 -15.61
N ASP A 213 -16.27 2.89 -16.31
CA ASP A 213 -16.11 1.47 -16.64
C ASP A 213 -15.01 1.27 -17.70
N ARG A 214 -15.03 2.07 -18.77
CA ARG A 214 -13.91 2.14 -19.71
C ARG A 214 -12.59 2.51 -19.03
N GLY A 215 -12.66 3.40 -18.04
CA GLY A 215 -11.51 3.76 -17.22
C GLY A 215 -10.87 2.56 -16.51
N VAL A 216 -11.67 1.70 -15.90
CA VAL A 216 -11.19 0.47 -15.24
C VAL A 216 -10.51 -0.49 -16.21
N GLU A 217 -11.02 -0.62 -17.44
CA GLU A 217 -10.38 -1.45 -18.47
C GLU A 217 -9.01 -0.91 -18.87
N LEU A 218 -8.92 0.42 -19.07
CA LEU A 218 -7.65 1.09 -19.40
C LEU A 218 -6.64 1.01 -18.26
N MET A 219 -7.07 0.95 -17.00
CA MET A 219 -6.15 0.82 -15.86
C MET A 219 -5.27 -0.43 -15.98
N ASP A 220 -5.83 -1.58 -16.34
CA ASP A 220 -5.06 -2.83 -16.46
C ASP A 220 -4.06 -2.79 -17.63
N SER A 221 -4.46 -2.23 -18.78
CA SER A 221 -3.55 -2.11 -19.93
C SER A 221 -2.41 -1.13 -19.67
N TYR A 222 -2.72 0.06 -19.16
CA TYR A 222 -1.70 1.07 -18.86
C TYR A 222 -0.81 0.67 -17.67
N GLY A 223 -1.33 -0.07 -16.68
CA GLY A 223 -0.52 -0.61 -15.59
C GLY A 223 0.57 -1.57 -16.09
N LYS A 224 0.21 -2.50 -16.99
CA LYS A 224 1.18 -3.43 -17.61
C LYS A 224 2.22 -2.69 -18.46
N GLU A 225 1.81 -1.64 -19.18
CA GLU A 225 2.74 -0.79 -19.95
C GLU A 225 3.69 -0.02 -19.02
N ILE A 226 3.21 0.57 -17.92
CA ILE A 226 4.05 1.27 -16.92
C ILE A 226 5.07 0.32 -16.29
N ASP A 227 4.66 -0.89 -15.90
CA ASP A 227 5.57 -1.89 -15.30
C ASP A 227 6.64 -2.37 -16.31
N LEU A 228 6.31 -2.41 -17.61
CA LEU A 228 7.28 -2.71 -18.65
C LEU A 228 8.28 -1.56 -18.81
N MET A 229 7.77 -0.32 -18.89
CA MET A 229 8.60 0.88 -19.04
C MET A 229 9.52 1.10 -17.83
N ASP A 230 9.07 0.84 -16.59
CA ASP A 230 9.90 1.00 -15.40
C ASP A 230 11.03 -0.04 -15.35
N ARG A 231 10.76 -1.28 -15.76
CA ARG A 231 11.83 -2.30 -15.91
C ARG A 231 12.87 -1.88 -16.94
N GLN A 232 12.43 -1.37 -18.09
CA GLN A 232 13.34 -0.84 -19.11
C GLN A 232 14.15 0.34 -18.56
N ARG A 233 13.51 1.31 -17.90
CA ARG A 233 14.17 2.44 -17.23
C ARG A 233 15.28 1.99 -16.29
N ILE A 234 15.03 0.99 -15.42
CA ILE A 234 16.03 0.47 -14.48
C ILE A 234 17.21 -0.17 -15.23
N GLU A 235 16.95 -0.93 -16.29
CA GLU A 235 18.01 -1.51 -17.12
C GLU A 235 18.86 -0.44 -17.80
N LEU A 236 18.22 0.63 -18.28
CA LEU A 236 18.86 1.77 -18.93
C LEU A 236 19.70 2.60 -17.94
N GLU A 237 19.15 2.93 -16.76
CA GLU A 237 19.87 3.65 -15.71
C GLU A 237 21.14 2.88 -15.27
N ASN A 238 21.05 1.54 -15.20
CA ASN A 238 22.20 0.69 -14.91
C ASN A 238 23.23 0.69 -16.04
N ALA A 239 22.79 0.76 -17.30
CA ALA A 239 23.68 0.89 -18.45
C ALA A 239 24.37 2.27 -18.47
N GLU A 240 23.64 3.36 -18.20
CA GLU A 240 24.20 4.72 -18.13
C GLU A 240 25.35 4.81 -17.13
N LYS A 241 25.14 4.29 -15.91
CA LYS A 241 26.17 4.23 -14.85
C LYS A 241 27.37 3.37 -15.23
N LEU A 242 27.15 2.28 -15.95
CA LEU A 242 28.21 1.34 -16.32
C LEU A 242 29.13 1.89 -17.41
N PHE A 243 28.57 2.65 -18.34
CA PHE A 243 29.27 3.15 -19.52
C PHE A 243 29.70 4.61 -19.39
N ASP A 244 29.55 5.22 -18.21
CA ASP A 244 29.85 6.64 -17.95
C ASP A 244 29.09 7.58 -18.91
N ILE A 245 27.86 7.21 -19.28
CA ILE A 245 26.96 8.03 -20.10
C ILE A 245 26.29 9.06 -19.18
N PRO A 246 26.03 10.30 -19.62
CA PRO A 246 25.24 11.26 -18.86
C PRO A 246 23.91 10.65 -18.43
N LEU A 247 23.58 10.76 -17.14
CA LEU A 247 22.32 10.26 -16.60
C LEU A 247 21.15 11.01 -17.24
N THR A 248 20.18 10.26 -17.77
CA THR A 248 18.97 10.84 -18.32
C THR A 248 17.99 11.18 -17.20
N ASP A 249 17.27 12.28 -17.37
CA ASP A 249 16.23 12.69 -16.43
C ASP A 249 14.92 11.95 -16.71
N TYR A 250 14.53 11.07 -15.80
CA TYR A 250 13.27 10.31 -15.86
C TYR A 250 12.17 10.91 -14.98
N SER A 251 12.32 12.15 -14.50
CA SER A 251 11.36 12.79 -13.59
C SER A 251 9.94 12.81 -14.14
N ASP A 252 9.76 13.04 -15.45
CA ASP A 252 8.44 13.06 -16.09
C ASP A 252 7.75 11.68 -16.06
N PHE A 253 8.50 10.60 -16.19
CA PHE A 253 7.96 9.25 -16.09
C PHE A 253 7.57 8.89 -14.66
N LEU A 254 8.41 9.23 -13.69
CA LEU A 254 8.10 9.02 -12.27
C LEU A 254 6.85 9.82 -11.86
N GLN A 255 6.69 11.03 -12.40
CA GLN A 255 5.49 11.83 -12.22
C GLN A 255 4.26 11.15 -12.84
N CYS A 256 4.39 10.58 -14.04
CA CYS A 256 3.32 9.80 -14.70
C CYS A 256 2.93 8.55 -13.87
N GLN A 257 3.92 7.84 -13.31
CA GLN A 257 3.68 6.69 -12.44
C GLN A 257 2.92 7.09 -11.17
N HIS A 258 3.30 8.21 -10.54
CA HIS A 258 2.59 8.76 -9.40
C HIS A 258 1.15 9.18 -9.76
N GLU A 259 0.95 9.84 -10.90
CA GLU A 259 -0.39 10.18 -11.42
C GLU A 259 -1.24 8.92 -11.63
N TYR A 260 -0.67 7.83 -12.15
CA TYR A 260 -1.35 6.56 -12.31
C TYR A 260 -1.75 5.92 -10.96
N GLU A 261 -0.86 5.92 -9.98
CA GLU A 261 -1.15 5.43 -8.63
C GLU A 261 -2.29 6.21 -7.97
N GLU A 262 -2.30 7.54 -8.09
CA GLU A 262 -3.39 8.39 -7.61
C GLU A 262 -4.74 8.02 -8.26
N ILE A 263 -4.76 7.81 -9.57
CA ILE A 263 -5.94 7.40 -10.33
C ILE A 263 -6.40 5.99 -9.92
N GLN A 264 -5.46 5.08 -9.64
CA GLN A 264 -5.75 3.72 -9.20
C GLN A 264 -6.54 3.68 -7.89
N VAL A 265 -6.23 4.57 -6.94
CA VAL A 265 -6.98 4.68 -5.69
C VAL A 265 -8.45 5.02 -5.95
N VAL A 266 -8.73 5.93 -6.90
CA VAL A 266 -10.10 6.30 -7.27
C VAL A 266 -10.84 5.13 -7.91
N TYR A 267 -10.21 4.43 -8.87
CA TYR A 267 -10.85 3.29 -9.53
C TYR A 267 -11.06 2.11 -8.59
N LYS A 268 -10.18 1.89 -7.62
CA LYS A 268 -10.38 0.87 -6.58
C LYS A 268 -11.66 1.14 -5.79
N LEU A 269 -11.88 2.39 -5.37
CA LEU A 269 -13.11 2.79 -4.68
C LEU A 269 -14.34 2.66 -5.59
N TYR A 270 -14.22 3.03 -6.86
CA TYR A 270 -15.30 2.85 -7.84
C TYR A 270 -15.69 1.39 -8.02
N VAL A 271 -14.72 0.47 -8.17
CA VAL A 271 -14.99 -0.96 -8.34
C VAL A 271 -15.66 -1.53 -7.09
N GLN A 272 -15.23 -1.15 -5.89
CA GLN A 272 -15.88 -1.57 -4.65
C GLN A 272 -17.34 -1.07 -4.57
N GLN A 273 -17.58 0.18 -4.93
CA GLN A 273 -18.91 0.77 -5.00
C GLN A 273 -19.79 0.08 -6.07
N LYS A 274 -19.22 -0.26 -7.23
CA LYS A 274 -19.90 -0.99 -8.31
C LYS A 274 -20.32 -2.38 -7.84
N VAL A 275 -19.43 -3.14 -7.20
CA VAL A 275 -19.73 -4.47 -6.64
C VAL A 275 -20.81 -4.37 -5.55
N ALA A 276 -20.76 -3.35 -4.69
CA ALA A 276 -21.82 -3.13 -3.71
C ALA A 276 -23.17 -2.83 -4.37
N ARG A 277 -23.18 -1.99 -5.42
CA ARG A 277 -24.39 -1.68 -6.19
C ARG A 277 -24.97 -2.89 -6.90
N GLU A 278 -24.13 -3.76 -7.46
CA GLU A 278 -24.55 -5.04 -8.06
C GLU A 278 -25.16 -5.99 -7.02
N LYS A 279 -24.57 -6.08 -5.82
CA LYS A 279 -25.20 -6.84 -4.73
C LYS A 279 -26.57 -6.29 -4.35
N TRP A 280 -26.73 -4.97 -4.33
CA TRP A 280 -28.02 -4.34 -4.06
C TRP A 280 -29.02 -4.56 -5.20
N SER A 281 -28.56 -4.59 -6.45
CA SER A 281 -29.43 -4.72 -7.63
C SER A 281 -30.22 -6.03 -7.64
N HIS A 282 -29.65 -7.11 -7.10
CA HIS A 282 -30.32 -8.40 -6.93
C HIS A 282 -31.44 -8.43 -5.87
N THR A 283 -31.61 -7.36 -5.10
CA THR A 283 -32.67 -7.29 -4.08
C THR A 283 -34.03 -7.08 -4.77
N LEU A 284 -35.04 -7.86 -4.39
CA LEU A 284 -36.41 -7.65 -4.86
C LEU A 284 -36.94 -6.28 -4.39
N TRP A 285 -37.69 -5.59 -5.25
CA TRP A 285 -38.28 -4.28 -4.95
C TRP A 285 -39.12 -4.28 -3.67
N ALA A 286 -39.87 -5.36 -3.42
CA ALA A 286 -40.65 -5.54 -2.20
C ALA A 286 -39.78 -5.41 -0.92
N ASN A 287 -38.54 -5.92 -0.99
CA ASN A 287 -37.57 -5.94 0.10
C ASN A 287 -36.65 -4.71 0.11
N LEU A 288 -36.94 -3.66 -0.68
CA LEU A 288 -36.18 -2.41 -0.67
C LEU A 288 -36.05 -1.87 0.76
N ASN A 289 -34.80 -1.68 1.19
CA ASN A 289 -34.41 -0.97 2.41
C ASN A 289 -33.64 0.32 2.03
N PRO A 290 -34.31 1.48 1.95
CA PRO A 290 -33.68 2.74 1.56
C PRO A 290 -32.60 3.20 2.53
N GLN A 291 -32.76 2.92 3.82
CA GLN A 291 -31.79 3.28 4.85
C GLN A 291 -30.46 2.55 4.62
N ALA A 292 -30.51 1.25 4.31
CA ALA A 292 -29.30 0.48 4.00
C ALA A 292 -28.58 0.98 2.75
N LEU A 293 -29.32 1.42 1.71
CA LEU A 293 -28.71 2.01 0.51
C LEU A 293 -28.06 3.37 0.81
N LEU A 294 -28.72 4.21 1.62
CA LEU A 294 -28.20 5.52 2.04
C LEU A 294 -26.92 5.37 2.88
N GLU A 295 -26.94 4.49 3.88
CA GLU A 295 -25.77 4.20 4.71
C GLU A 295 -24.60 3.64 3.88
N GLY A 296 -24.91 2.74 2.94
CA GLY A 296 -23.94 2.18 2.01
C GLY A 296 -23.25 3.25 1.15
N ILE A 297 -24.03 4.09 0.46
CA ILE A 297 -23.45 5.15 -0.38
C ILE A 297 -22.74 6.23 0.46
N ASP A 298 -23.26 6.59 1.65
CA ASP A 298 -22.62 7.56 2.52
C ASP A 298 -21.28 7.06 3.08
N SER A 299 -21.15 5.75 3.31
CA SER A 299 -19.86 5.14 3.65
C SER A 299 -18.82 5.35 2.55
N PHE A 300 -19.17 5.06 1.29
CA PHE A 300 -18.27 5.29 0.14
C PHE A 300 -17.94 6.77 -0.06
N MET A 301 -18.92 7.66 0.11
CA MET A 301 -18.67 9.11 0.04
C MET A 301 -17.77 9.60 1.17
N LYS A 302 -17.87 9.02 2.37
CA LYS A 302 -16.97 9.33 3.50
C LYS A 302 -15.55 8.85 3.20
N GLU A 303 -15.39 7.63 2.70
CA GLU A 303 -14.10 7.10 2.27
C GLU A 303 -13.47 7.97 1.17
N PHE A 304 -14.27 8.36 0.16
CA PHE A 304 -13.82 9.31 -0.86
C PHE A 304 -13.33 10.63 -0.25
N ARG A 305 -14.04 11.21 0.72
CA ARG A 305 -13.63 12.47 1.39
C ARG A 305 -12.31 12.36 2.16
N MET A 306 -11.96 11.16 2.64
CA MET A 306 -10.67 10.90 3.31
C MET A 306 -9.49 10.87 2.33
N LEU A 307 -9.75 10.76 1.03
CA LEU A 307 -8.70 10.82 0.02
C LEU A 307 -8.07 12.23 -0.06
N PRO A 308 -6.77 12.32 -0.40
CA PRO A 308 -6.08 13.58 -0.64
C PRO A 308 -6.85 14.52 -1.57
N LYS A 309 -6.72 15.84 -1.32
CA LYS A 309 -7.44 16.86 -2.10
C LYS A 309 -7.08 16.81 -3.59
N THR A 310 -5.82 16.52 -3.93
CA THR A 310 -5.34 16.37 -5.32
C THR A 310 -6.13 15.29 -6.06
N ILE A 311 -6.22 14.09 -5.48
CA ILE A 311 -6.95 12.94 -6.01
C ILE A 311 -8.44 13.25 -6.17
N ARG A 312 -9.07 13.88 -5.16
CA ARG A 312 -10.50 14.23 -5.22
C ARG A 312 -10.82 15.27 -6.30
N GLN A 313 -9.93 16.22 -6.53
CA GLN A 313 -10.12 17.29 -7.51
C GLN A 313 -9.73 16.88 -8.92
N ALA A 314 -9.03 15.76 -9.09
CA ALA A 314 -8.74 15.20 -10.41
C ALA A 314 -10.04 14.88 -11.18
N PRO A 315 -10.03 14.93 -12.53
CA PRO A 315 -11.22 14.70 -13.35
C PRO A 315 -11.97 13.39 -13.01
N VAL A 316 -11.24 12.29 -12.83
CA VAL A 316 -11.82 10.99 -12.44
C VAL A 316 -12.43 11.02 -11.04
N GLY A 317 -11.79 11.70 -10.09
CA GLY A 317 -12.32 11.90 -8.75
C GLY A 317 -13.64 12.67 -8.75
N GLN A 318 -13.73 13.74 -9.56
CA GLN A 318 -14.97 14.49 -9.73
C GLN A 318 -16.08 13.67 -10.42
N ALA A 319 -15.71 12.85 -11.41
CA ALA A 319 -16.65 11.95 -12.07
C ALA A 319 -17.22 10.90 -11.11
N LEU A 320 -16.37 10.30 -10.25
CA LEU A 320 -16.81 9.37 -9.21
C LEU A 320 -17.73 10.05 -8.19
N ASP A 321 -17.36 11.23 -7.68
CA ASP A 321 -18.19 12.01 -6.75
C ASP A 321 -19.55 12.34 -7.36
N THR A 322 -19.58 12.72 -8.64
CA THR A 322 -20.81 12.99 -9.39
C THR A 322 -21.70 11.75 -9.49
N LYS A 323 -21.14 10.58 -9.89
CA LYS A 323 -21.90 9.32 -9.93
C LYS A 323 -22.45 8.94 -8.55
N MET A 324 -21.67 9.09 -7.48
CA MET A 324 -22.14 8.79 -6.12
C MET A 324 -23.26 9.74 -5.67
N LYS A 325 -23.15 11.04 -5.99
CA LYS A 325 -24.21 12.04 -5.71
C LYS A 325 -25.50 11.74 -6.48
N GLN A 326 -25.39 11.40 -7.76
CA GLN A 326 -26.52 11.02 -8.60
C GLN A 326 -27.21 9.75 -8.10
N PHE A 327 -26.44 8.75 -7.67
CA PHE A 327 -27.01 7.57 -7.04
C PHE A 327 -27.68 7.90 -5.70
N LYS A 328 -27.07 8.76 -4.88
CA LYS A 328 -27.66 9.19 -3.61
C LYS A 328 -28.98 9.95 -3.81
N SER A 329 -29.06 10.82 -4.81
CA SER A 329 -30.27 11.61 -5.08
C SER A 329 -31.42 10.78 -5.64
N SER A 330 -31.16 9.62 -6.26
CA SER A 330 -32.23 8.73 -6.71
C SER A 330 -32.87 7.91 -5.57
N ILE A 331 -32.21 7.74 -4.42
CA ILE A 331 -32.73 6.92 -3.31
C ILE A 331 -34.04 7.48 -2.71
N PRO A 332 -34.15 8.79 -2.40
CA PRO A 332 -35.42 9.38 -1.95
C PRO A 332 -36.56 9.18 -2.96
N LEU A 333 -36.27 9.28 -4.26
CA LEU A 333 -37.26 9.03 -5.32
C LEU A 333 -37.73 7.58 -5.32
N MET A 334 -36.83 6.61 -5.13
CA MET A 334 -37.21 5.21 -4.96
C MET A 334 -38.09 4.98 -3.73
N LEU A 335 -37.83 5.68 -2.61
CA LEU A 335 -38.71 5.62 -1.44
C LEU A 335 -40.11 6.15 -1.77
N SER A 336 -40.22 7.30 -2.42
CA SER A 336 -41.51 7.88 -2.83
C SER A 336 -42.26 7.00 -3.84
N LEU A 337 -41.53 6.25 -4.68
CA LEU A 337 -42.13 5.27 -5.60
C LEU A 337 -42.64 3.99 -4.92
N LYS A 338 -42.38 3.80 -3.61
CA LYS A 338 -42.94 2.68 -2.83
C LYS A 338 -44.33 3.03 -2.25
N ASP A 339 -44.86 4.21 -2.54
CA ASP A 339 -46.17 4.65 -2.05
C ASP A 339 -47.31 3.76 -2.57
N GLU A 340 -48.27 3.47 -1.67
CA GLU A 340 -49.44 2.64 -1.97
C GLU A 340 -50.39 3.27 -3.00
N ALA A 341 -50.26 4.56 -3.31
CA ALA A 341 -51.03 5.25 -4.34
C ALA A 341 -50.61 4.84 -5.76
N LEU A 342 -49.40 4.30 -5.93
CA LEU A 342 -48.91 3.88 -7.23
C LEU A 342 -49.64 2.61 -7.71
N ARG A 343 -49.85 2.57 -9.02
CA ARG A 343 -50.62 1.55 -9.75
C ARG A 343 -49.87 1.26 -11.05
N GLU A 344 -50.18 0.16 -11.68
CA GLU A 344 -49.54 -0.27 -12.94
C GLU A 344 -49.48 0.84 -13.99
N ARG A 345 -50.56 1.61 -14.16
CA ARG A 345 -50.64 2.78 -15.07
C ARG A 345 -49.56 3.84 -14.81
N HIS A 346 -49.19 4.07 -13.55
CA HIS A 346 -48.18 5.05 -13.17
C HIS A 346 -46.77 4.56 -13.50
N TRP A 347 -46.52 3.27 -13.25
CA TRP A 347 -45.27 2.62 -13.63
C TRP A 347 -45.09 2.58 -15.15
N MET A 348 -46.14 2.30 -15.92
CA MET A 348 -46.09 2.35 -17.39
C MET A 348 -45.73 3.75 -17.90
N LYS A 349 -46.32 4.81 -17.33
CA LYS A 349 -45.94 6.20 -17.66
C LYS A 349 -44.48 6.49 -17.33
N LEU A 350 -44.00 6.00 -16.18
CA LEU A 350 -42.62 6.20 -15.77
C LEU A 350 -41.64 5.46 -16.70
N MET A 351 -41.96 4.22 -17.08
CA MET A 351 -41.18 3.42 -18.04
C MET A 351 -41.11 4.09 -19.42
N GLU A 352 -42.24 4.61 -19.90
CA GLU A 352 -42.31 5.34 -21.18
C GLU A 352 -41.43 6.60 -21.15
N LYS A 353 -41.47 7.37 -20.05
CA LYS A 353 -40.67 8.60 -19.91
C LYS A 353 -39.18 8.35 -19.73
N THR A 354 -38.82 7.27 -19.05
CA THR A 354 -37.42 6.87 -18.80
C THR A 354 -36.83 6.01 -19.91
N GLY A 355 -37.64 5.51 -20.85
CA GLY A 355 -37.22 4.59 -21.91
C GLY A 355 -36.81 3.20 -21.41
N SER A 356 -37.15 2.86 -20.17
CA SER A 356 -36.77 1.60 -19.52
C SER A 356 -38.00 0.74 -19.29
N HIS A 357 -38.06 -0.44 -19.91
CA HIS A 357 -39.19 -1.37 -19.78
C HIS A 357 -38.79 -2.60 -18.98
N PHE A 358 -39.61 -2.99 -18.01
CA PHE A 358 -39.39 -4.20 -17.22
C PHE A 358 -40.69 -4.84 -16.72
N ASP A 359 -40.58 -6.12 -16.36
CA ASP A 359 -41.66 -6.90 -15.78
C ASP A 359 -41.87 -6.50 -14.30
N MET A 360 -43.08 -6.06 -13.96
CA MET A 360 -43.46 -5.64 -12.60
C MET A 360 -43.92 -6.80 -11.72
N SER A 361 -43.85 -8.05 -12.21
CA SER A 361 -44.20 -9.22 -11.42
C SER A 361 -43.37 -9.28 -10.13
N PRO A 362 -43.98 -9.53 -8.95
CA PRO A 362 -43.28 -9.42 -7.65
C PRO A 362 -42.03 -10.28 -7.49
N ASP A 363 -41.93 -11.36 -8.26
CA ASP A 363 -40.81 -12.31 -8.31
C ASP A 363 -39.66 -11.87 -9.23
N ARG A 364 -39.91 -10.92 -10.13
CA ARG A 364 -38.96 -10.44 -11.15
C ARG A 364 -38.60 -8.97 -11.01
N PHE A 365 -39.38 -8.21 -10.25
CA PHE A 365 -39.13 -6.79 -10.05
C PHE A 365 -38.02 -6.57 -9.02
N THR A 366 -36.81 -6.25 -9.49
CA THR A 366 -35.61 -6.02 -8.65
C THR A 366 -35.15 -4.57 -8.63
N LEU A 367 -34.21 -4.23 -7.73
CA LEU A 367 -33.57 -2.92 -7.71
C LEU A 367 -32.71 -2.65 -8.94
N GLU A 368 -32.26 -3.68 -9.65
CA GLU A 368 -31.55 -3.53 -10.94
C GLU A 368 -32.38 -2.72 -11.94
N ASN A 369 -33.66 -3.06 -12.06
CA ASN A 369 -34.61 -2.36 -12.92
C ASN A 369 -34.72 -0.88 -12.53
N MET A 370 -34.68 -0.57 -11.23
CA MET A 370 -34.73 0.80 -10.72
C MET A 370 -33.45 1.59 -10.96
N PHE A 371 -32.31 0.92 -10.82
CA PHE A 371 -31.02 1.51 -11.09
C PHE A 371 -30.82 1.82 -12.58
N ALA A 372 -31.42 1.01 -13.46
CA ALA A 372 -31.39 1.21 -14.91
C ALA A 372 -32.22 2.42 -15.38
N MET A 373 -33.31 2.77 -14.68
CA MET A 373 -34.12 3.96 -15.03
C MET A 373 -33.42 5.30 -14.80
N GLU A 374 -32.30 5.31 -14.06
CA GLU A 374 -31.51 6.51 -13.78
C GLU A 374 -32.37 7.69 -13.29
N LEU A 375 -33.24 7.45 -12.31
CA LEU A 375 -34.26 8.39 -11.81
C LEU A 375 -33.76 9.82 -11.51
N HIS A 376 -32.47 9.97 -11.17
CA HIS A 376 -31.83 11.28 -10.97
C HIS A 376 -31.88 12.19 -12.23
N LYS A 377 -32.01 11.63 -13.43
CA LYS A 377 -32.17 12.38 -14.69
C LYS A 377 -33.61 12.82 -14.95
N TYR A 378 -34.57 12.18 -14.29
CA TYR A 378 -36.01 12.34 -14.52
C TYR A 378 -36.75 12.70 -13.22
N GLN A 379 -36.07 13.42 -12.31
CA GLN A 379 -36.57 13.73 -10.97
C GLN A 379 -37.93 14.43 -11.02
N ASP A 380 -38.06 15.52 -11.78
CA ASP A 380 -39.30 16.31 -11.87
C ASP A 380 -40.47 15.46 -12.39
N ILE A 381 -40.20 14.59 -13.37
CA ILE A 381 -41.21 13.71 -13.97
C ILE A 381 -41.66 12.65 -12.97
N ALA A 382 -40.72 12.04 -12.25
CA ALA A 382 -41.03 11.07 -11.23
C ALA A 382 -41.88 11.69 -10.10
N GLU A 383 -41.50 12.87 -9.63
CA GLU A 383 -42.25 13.61 -8.60
C GLU A 383 -43.65 14.00 -9.08
N GLU A 384 -43.82 14.43 -10.33
CA GLU A 384 -45.14 14.71 -10.91
C GLU A 384 -46.04 13.46 -10.93
N ILE A 385 -45.51 12.32 -11.38
CA ILE A 385 -46.25 11.05 -11.43
C ILE A 385 -46.68 10.62 -10.02
N ILE A 386 -45.77 10.72 -9.04
CA ILE A 386 -46.08 10.40 -7.64
C ILE A 386 -47.19 11.32 -7.10
N ASN A 387 -47.07 12.63 -7.32
CA ASN A 387 -48.07 13.60 -6.85
C ASN A 387 -49.44 13.37 -7.49
N ASN A 388 -49.48 13.01 -8.77
CA ASN A 388 -50.72 12.66 -9.46
C ASN A 388 -51.32 11.37 -8.87
N ALA A 389 -50.50 10.35 -8.61
CA ALA A 389 -50.95 9.10 -7.98
C ALA A 389 -51.57 9.35 -6.60
N ILE A 390 -50.93 10.17 -5.75
CA ILE A 390 -51.44 10.50 -4.40
C ILE A 390 -52.80 11.21 -4.49
N LYS A 391 -52.95 12.16 -5.42
CA LYS A 391 -54.23 12.84 -5.65
C LYS A 391 -55.30 11.88 -6.18
N GLU A 392 -54.95 10.99 -7.10
CA GLU A 392 -55.85 9.95 -7.61
C GLU A 392 -56.32 9.02 -6.48
N LEU A 393 -55.43 8.58 -5.59
CA LEU A 393 -55.81 7.74 -4.45
C LEU A 393 -56.79 8.46 -3.49
N ALA A 394 -56.59 9.75 -3.26
CA ALA A 394 -57.51 10.55 -2.44
C ALA A 394 -58.91 10.64 -3.08
N ILE A 395 -58.97 10.75 -4.42
CA ILE A 395 -60.24 10.71 -5.16
C ILE A 395 -60.86 9.31 -5.08
N GLU A 396 -60.08 8.24 -5.28
CA GLU A 396 -60.56 6.86 -5.18
C GLU A 396 -61.16 6.58 -3.79
N ARG A 397 -60.50 7.02 -2.72
CA ARG A 397 -61.00 6.90 -1.34
C ARG A 397 -62.32 7.64 -1.12
N SER A 398 -62.43 8.89 -1.59
CA SER A 398 -63.66 9.67 -1.43
C SER A 398 -64.84 9.07 -2.22
N VAL A 399 -64.60 8.56 -3.43
CA VAL A 399 -65.63 7.85 -4.22
C VAL A 399 -66.05 6.55 -3.54
N GLN A 400 -65.11 5.78 -2.98
CA GLN A 400 -65.43 4.56 -2.22
C GLN A 400 -66.25 4.87 -0.97
N GLU A 401 -65.93 5.95 -0.25
CA GLU A 401 -66.70 6.38 0.92
C GLU A 401 -68.13 6.76 0.53
N ILE A 402 -68.32 7.50 -0.56
CA ILE A 402 -69.64 7.80 -1.12
C ILE A 402 -70.37 6.49 -1.45
N ALA A 403 -69.74 5.57 -2.19
CA ALA A 403 -70.35 4.30 -2.54
C ALA A 403 -70.79 3.50 -1.30
N HIS A 404 -69.97 3.48 -0.25
CA HIS A 404 -70.28 2.81 1.02
C HIS A 404 -71.46 3.45 1.75
N ILE A 405 -71.50 4.79 1.81
CA ILE A 405 -72.63 5.54 2.38
C ILE A 405 -73.92 5.19 1.64
N TRP A 406 -73.90 5.26 0.30
CA TRP A 406 -75.07 4.97 -0.52
C TRP A 406 -75.53 3.50 -0.40
N GLN A 407 -74.60 2.56 -0.28
CA GLN A 407 -74.93 1.14 -0.09
C GLN A 407 -75.57 0.85 1.27
N ARG A 408 -75.19 1.61 2.31
CA ARG A 408 -75.74 1.47 3.67
C ARG A 408 -76.98 2.34 3.91
N MET A 409 -77.29 3.25 3.00
CA MET A 409 -78.43 4.14 3.13
C MET A 409 -79.73 3.32 2.99
N CYS A 410 -80.47 3.20 4.08
CA CYS A 410 -81.76 2.54 4.10
C CYS A 410 -82.87 3.58 4.21
N PHE A 411 -83.78 3.59 3.25
CA PHE A 411 -84.96 4.46 3.30
C PHE A 411 -86.07 3.80 4.10
N ASN A 412 -86.40 4.38 5.24
CA ASN A 412 -87.53 3.93 6.05
C ASN A 412 -88.83 4.49 5.48
N MET A 413 -89.59 3.62 4.81
CA MET A 413 -90.88 3.96 4.22
C MET A 413 -91.98 3.83 5.28
N MET A 414 -92.56 4.95 5.69
CA MET A 414 -93.71 4.98 6.61
C MET A 414 -95.01 5.14 5.84
N ARG A 415 -96.10 4.52 6.32
CA ARG A 415 -97.43 4.71 5.72
C ARG A 415 -97.91 6.13 5.95
N TYR A 416 -98.34 6.78 4.87
CA TYR A 416 -98.95 8.11 4.91
C TYR A 416 -100.47 8.00 4.86
N GLU A 417 -101.13 8.46 5.94
CA GLU A 417 -102.58 8.45 6.06
C GLU A 417 -103.12 9.87 6.27
N LYS A 418 -104.17 10.24 5.55
CA LYS A 418 -104.86 11.53 5.72
C LYS A 418 -106.36 11.32 5.70
N GLY A 419 -106.99 11.54 6.86
CA GLY A 419 -108.43 11.35 7.07
C GLY A 419 -108.85 9.88 7.20
N GLY A 420 -108.02 9.03 7.82
CA GLY A 420 -108.34 7.61 8.05
C GLY A 420 -108.28 6.71 6.81
N ARG A 421 -107.79 7.23 5.67
CA ARG A 421 -107.52 6.44 4.45
C ARG A 421 -106.05 6.53 4.10
N MET A 422 -105.46 5.37 3.79
CA MET A 422 -104.08 5.25 3.33
C MET A 422 -103.95 5.88 1.94
N ARG A 423 -103.03 6.86 1.80
CA ARG A 423 -102.84 7.62 0.56
C ARG A 423 -101.49 7.34 -0.11
N GLY A 424 -100.61 6.59 0.53
CA GLY A 424 -99.32 6.17 -0.01
C GLY A 424 -98.30 5.89 1.08
N TYR A 425 -97.03 5.84 0.69
CA TYR A 425 -95.89 5.76 1.61
C TYR A 425 -95.12 7.08 1.55
N SER A 426 -94.76 7.63 2.71
CA SER A 426 -93.84 8.76 2.84
C SER A 426 -92.49 8.24 3.28
N CYS A 427 -91.44 8.63 2.55
CA CYS A 427 -90.07 8.36 2.96
C CYS A 427 -89.67 9.33 4.08
N LEU A 428 -89.26 8.81 5.24
CA LEU A 428 -88.52 9.60 6.22
C LEU A 428 -87.03 9.27 6.07
N ASN A 429 -86.24 10.27 5.70
CA ASN A 429 -84.79 10.20 5.89
C ASN A 429 -84.51 10.28 7.39
N THR A 430 -83.89 9.25 7.95
CA THR A 430 -83.11 9.37 9.19
C THR A 430 -81.67 9.65 8.85
#